data_AF-A0AAV5U406-F1
#
_entry.id   AF-A0AAV5U406-F1
#
_cell.length_a   1.000
_cell.length_b   1.000
_cell.length_c   1.000
_cell.angle_alpha   90.00
_cell.angle_beta   90.00
_cell.angle_gamma   90.00
#
_symmetry.space_group_name_H-M   'P 1'
#
loop_
_entity.id
_entity.type
_entity.pdbx_description
1 polymer ?
#
loop_
_entity_poly.entity_id
_entity_poly.type
_entity_poly.pdbx_seq_one_letter_code
_entity_poly.pdbx_strand_id
1 'polypeptide(L)'
;DTPLVVDPTGRISKFLTSLIPNASSLNAAQSDLSIQIELGVRFGKTLIIEDVNEIEGWLVPLLRREISTQGPRKIVRIGDKQVDLHDDFRLYLCSRNENIQLPPQVRSSLTEIKFTTTRSGLTSQLLGLALEMERPELEARSSELLRQTELAKLELNELEQVLLQELANSQGDLLENTSLLESLNKSKENAERIANSIEENESLRKSLNSERDVFIPIAKFASSLYFAISDLHTYNKMYSFNISTIIGIYKRVFANCKDTTDTRLETLRKSLNSTTFNIVSRSLFKADRLMLALNYLRAIQPNLFGEKEYEYFCGNLLDGEAASASGVSIAWLDDESKLTAAKLQRSLPTLYRSLQLEDQGTWSEYAKAIDAERQVPKSIEQKITPFQKVLAVQATRPDRTYPAVSNFTLKGLGFDSLNPPPFNMVDIYQESTSTQPIIILTVAG
;
A
#
# COMPACT_ATOMS: atom_id res chain seq x y z
N ASP A 1 6.07 21.88 17.38
CA ASP A 1 6.52 21.81 15.98
C ASP A 1 5.34 21.80 15.03
N THR A 2 5.55 22.26 13.80
CA THR A 2 4.51 22.31 12.77
C THR A 2 4.47 20.99 12.01
N PRO A 3 3.32 20.30 11.92
CA PRO A 3 3.23 19.04 11.21
C PRO A 3 3.20 19.25 9.69
N LEU A 4 4.02 18.49 8.97
CA LEU A 4 3.95 18.30 7.53
C LEU A 4 3.38 16.92 7.25
N VAL A 5 2.13 16.87 6.80
CA VAL A 5 1.43 15.64 6.44
C VAL A 5 1.66 15.35 4.97
N VAL A 6 2.28 14.21 4.68
CA VAL A 6 2.43 13.69 3.32
C VAL A 6 1.31 12.69 3.07
N ASP A 7 0.28 13.09 2.32
CA ASP A 7 -0.91 12.30 2.01
C ASP A 7 -1.22 12.35 0.50
N PRO A 8 -0.85 11.29 -0.27
CA PRO A 8 -1.14 11.19 -1.70
C PRO A 8 -2.64 11.20 -2.02
N THR A 9 -3.47 10.79 -1.06
CA THR A 9 -4.92 10.67 -1.26
C THR A 9 -5.66 11.99 -1.03
N GLY A 10 -5.02 12.97 -0.37
CA GLY A 10 -5.61 14.26 -0.03
C GLY A 10 -6.83 14.17 0.90
N ARG A 11 -6.96 13.10 1.68
CA ARG A 11 -8.07 12.89 2.62
C ARG A 11 -7.84 13.62 3.94
N ILE A 12 -6.58 13.71 4.38
CA ILE A 12 -6.26 14.30 5.69
C ILE A 12 -6.58 15.78 5.74
N SER A 13 -6.36 16.55 4.66
CA SER A 13 -6.69 17.98 4.67
C SER A 13 -8.19 18.21 4.88
N LYS A 14 -9.04 17.42 4.21
CA LYS A 14 -10.50 17.43 4.38
C LYS A 14 -10.90 17.01 5.79
N PHE A 15 -10.28 15.96 6.31
CA PHE A 15 -10.52 15.50 7.69
C PHE A 15 -10.18 16.57 8.72
N LEU A 16 -9.00 17.18 8.64
CA LEU A 16 -8.57 18.25 9.56
C LEU A 16 -9.52 19.46 9.50
N THR A 17 -9.97 19.82 8.30
CA THR A 17 -10.94 20.90 8.10
C THR A 17 -12.30 20.58 8.75
N SER A 18 -12.71 19.31 8.75
CA SER A 18 -13.96 18.88 9.40
C SER A 18 -13.86 18.76 10.92
N LEU A 19 -12.67 18.42 11.44
CA LEU A 19 -12.43 18.19 12.85
C LEU A 19 -12.21 19.49 13.63
N ILE A 20 -11.50 20.44 13.03
CA ILE A 20 -11.08 21.66 13.71
C ILE A 20 -12.08 22.78 13.39
N PRO A 21 -12.83 23.28 14.39
CA PRO A 21 -13.72 24.42 14.18
C PRO A 21 -12.91 25.67 13.80
N ASN A 22 -13.40 26.45 12.83
CA ASN A 22 -12.74 27.65 12.31
C ASN A 22 -11.40 27.43 11.57
N ALA A 23 -11.09 26.20 11.15
CA ALA A 23 -9.95 25.95 10.26
C ALA A 23 -10.22 26.49 8.84
N SER A 24 -9.22 27.14 8.24
CA SER A 24 -9.29 27.61 6.85
C SER A 24 -8.29 26.82 6.01
N SER A 25 -8.78 26.16 4.95
CA SER A 25 -7.94 25.47 3.95
C SER A 25 -7.51 26.45 2.87
N LEU A 26 -6.22 26.41 2.52
CA LEU A 26 -5.50 27.36 1.68
C LEU A 26 -4.63 26.56 0.71
N ASN A 27 -4.61 26.88 -0.58
CA ASN A 27 -3.70 26.22 -1.53
C ASN A 27 -2.31 26.87 -1.50
N ALA A 28 -1.23 26.09 -1.55
CA ALA A 28 0.14 26.61 -1.58
C ALA A 28 0.43 27.52 -2.80
N ALA A 29 -0.27 27.31 -3.93
CA ALA A 29 -0.07 28.07 -5.17
C ALA A 29 -0.89 29.38 -5.25
N GLN A 30 -1.70 29.71 -4.24
CA GLN A 30 -2.52 30.92 -4.28
C GLN A 30 -1.67 32.19 -4.11
N SER A 31 -1.99 33.23 -4.88
CA SER A 31 -1.20 34.48 -4.88
C SER A 31 -1.27 35.27 -3.58
N ASP A 32 -2.35 35.12 -2.81
CA ASP A 32 -2.60 35.83 -1.56
C ASP A 32 -2.17 35.04 -0.30
N LEU A 33 -1.45 33.92 -0.46
CA LEU A 33 -1.04 33.04 0.64
C LEU A 33 -0.35 33.80 1.77
N SER A 34 0.59 34.69 1.43
CA SER A 34 1.34 35.48 2.41
C SER A 34 0.41 36.35 3.26
N ILE A 35 -0.56 37.02 2.63
CA ILE A 35 -1.53 37.88 3.29
C ILE A 35 -2.45 37.05 4.20
N GLN A 36 -2.93 35.90 3.72
CA GLN A 36 -3.79 35.02 4.53
C GLN A 36 -3.06 34.46 5.76
N ILE A 37 -1.79 34.11 5.63
CA ILE A 37 -0.97 33.66 6.77
C ILE A 37 -0.74 34.81 7.74
N GLU A 38 -0.40 36.02 7.26
CA GLU A 38 -0.25 37.19 8.12
C GLU A 38 -1.53 37.47 8.93
N LEU A 39 -2.70 37.43 8.29
CA LEU A 39 -3.98 37.62 8.97
C LEU A 39 -4.28 36.47 9.93
N GLY A 40 -4.03 35.23 9.53
CA GLY A 40 -4.24 34.06 10.39
C GLY A 40 -3.40 34.10 11.67
N VAL A 41 -2.14 34.54 11.56
CA VAL A 41 -1.21 34.71 12.68
C VAL A 41 -1.71 35.80 13.65
N ARG A 42 -2.21 36.93 13.14
CA ARG A 42 -2.77 38.02 13.98
C ARG A 42 -4.05 37.64 14.70
N PHE A 43 -4.93 36.91 14.02
CA PHE A 43 -6.27 36.57 14.53
C PHE A 43 -6.35 35.19 15.19
N GLY A 44 -5.24 34.45 15.30
CA GLY A 44 -5.23 33.13 15.94
C GLY A 44 -6.01 32.06 15.19
N LYS A 45 -6.12 32.16 13.86
CA LYS A 45 -6.82 31.15 13.06
C LYS A 45 -5.99 29.89 12.90
N THR A 46 -6.66 28.74 12.79
CA THR A 46 -5.99 27.51 12.36
C THR A 46 -5.96 27.48 10.82
N LEU A 47 -4.77 27.38 10.24
CA LEU A 47 -4.57 27.34 8.79
C LEU A 47 -4.08 25.97 8.35
N ILE A 48 -4.64 25.47 7.25
CA ILE A 48 -4.24 24.21 6.60
C ILE A 48 -3.79 24.57 5.18
N ILE A 49 -2.50 24.39 4.87
CA ILE A 49 -1.96 24.65 3.53
C ILE A 49 -1.91 23.34 2.75
N GLU A 50 -2.66 23.26 1.66
CA GLU A 50 -2.72 22.13 0.75
C GLU A 50 -1.70 22.23 -0.39
N ASP A 51 -1.32 21.07 -0.95
CA ASP A 51 -0.46 20.93 -2.13
C ASP A 51 0.92 21.61 -2.00
N VAL A 52 1.51 21.54 -0.80
CA VAL A 52 2.86 22.07 -0.54
C VAL A 52 3.89 21.20 -1.28
N ASN A 53 4.53 21.76 -2.31
CA ASN A 53 5.63 21.10 -3.03
C ASN A 53 7.00 21.61 -2.58
N GLU A 54 7.06 22.89 -2.24
CA GLU A 54 8.26 23.56 -1.74
C GLU A 54 7.85 24.47 -0.58
N ILE A 55 8.80 24.74 0.31
CA ILE A 55 8.57 25.65 1.44
C ILE A 55 9.31 26.94 1.15
N GLU A 56 8.52 28.00 0.97
CA GLU A 56 9.02 29.34 0.73
C GLU A 56 9.88 29.85 1.90
N GLY A 57 11.00 30.51 1.58
CA GLY A 57 11.96 30.98 2.57
C GLY A 57 11.37 31.96 3.59
N TRP A 58 10.35 32.74 3.21
CA TRP A 58 9.70 33.71 4.09
C TRP A 58 8.85 33.06 5.20
N LEU A 59 8.49 31.78 5.06
CA LEU A 59 7.72 31.02 6.06
C LEU A 59 8.64 30.37 7.11
N VAL A 60 9.93 30.21 6.82
CA VAL A 60 10.90 29.52 7.68
C VAL A 60 10.99 30.11 9.10
N PRO A 61 11.03 31.44 9.31
CA PRO A 61 11.08 31.99 10.67
C PRO A 61 9.83 31.64 11.51
N LEU A 62 8.65 31.55 10.86
CA LEU A 62 7.41 31.12 11.50
C LEU A 62 7.47 29.63 11.89
N LEU A 63 7.99 28.78 10.99
CA LEU A 63 8.15 27.34 11.25
C LEU A 63 9.15 27.06 12.37
N ARG A 64 10.23 27.85 12.44
CA ARG A 64 11.25 27.78 13.49
C ARG A 64 10.81 28.36 14.83
N ARG A 65 9.65 29.04 14.87
CA ARG A 65 9.18 29.79 16.03
C ARG A 65 10.24 30.79 16.51
N GLU A 66 10.82 31.54 15.58
CA GLU A 66 11.71 32.68 15.88
C GLU A 66 10.88 33.86 16.44
N ILE A 67 10.44 33.69 17.70
CA ILE A 67 9.55 34.62 18.39
C ILE A 67 10.39 35.63 19.16
N SER A 68 10.15 36.91 18.90
CA SER A 68 10.66 38.03 19.69
C SER A 68 9.58 38.52 20.64
N THR A 69 9.94 38.83 21.89
CA THR A 69 9.01 39.39 22.87
C THR A 69 9.18 40.90 22.95
N GLN A 70 8.11 41.65 22.70
CA GLN A 70 8.05 43.09 22.94
C GLN A 70 6.99 43.36 24.01
N GLY A 71 7.45 43.50 25.27
CA GLY A 71 6.56 43.59 26.43
C GLY A 71 5.74 42.30 26.59
N PRO A 72 4.39 42.36 26.72
CA PRO A 72 3.55 41.17 26.83
C PRO A 72 3.24 40.51 25.47
N ARG A 73 3.58 41.15 24.35
CA ARG A 73 3.24 40.64 23.00
C ARG A 73 4.38 39.78 22.45
N LYS A 74 4.01 38.67 21.81
CA LYS A 74 4.90 37.83 21.01
C LYS A 74 4.82 38.29 19.57
N ILE A 75 5.97 38.49 18.93
CA ILE A 75 6.08 38.96 17.55
C ILE A 75 6.89 37.96 16.77
N VAL A 76 6.46 37.66 15.55
CA VAL A 76 7.18 36.80 14.60
C VAL A 76 7.43 37.56 13.30
N ARG A 77 8.58 37.30 12.67
CA ARG A 77 8.92 37.88 11.37
C ARG A 77 8.40 36.98 10.25
N ILE A 78 7.62 37.55 9.33
CA ILE A 78 7.11 36.86 8.14
C ILE A 78 7.54 37.70 6.93
N GLY A 79 8.51 37.20 6.16
CA GLY A 79 9.19 37.98 5.13
C GLY A 79 9.82 39.27 5.71
N ASP A 80 9.37 40.41 5.22
CA ASP A 80 9.85 41.73 5.65
C ASP A 80 8.99 42.38 6.75
N LYS A 81 7.89 41.73 7.17
CA LYS A 81 6.96 42.27 8.16
C LYS A 81 7.12 41.63 9.52
N GLN A 82 6.90 42.43 10.56
CA GLN A 82 6.72 41.96 11.94
C GLN A 82 5.23 41.84 12.23
N VAL A 83 4.81 40.69 12.75
CA VAL A 83 3.41 40.35 12.98
C VAL A 83 3.22 39.88 14.41
N ASP A 84 2.20 40.40 15.09
CA ASP A 84 1.80 39.95 16.42
C ASP A 84 1.31 38.49 16.32
N LEU A 85 1.98 37.59 17.02
CA LEU A 85 1.66 36.16 17.09
C LEU A 85 0.60 35.92 18.16
N HIS A 86 -0.58 35.46 17.74
CA HIS A 86 -1.64 35.01 18.64
C HIS A 86 -1.33 33.60 19.18
N ASP A 87 -1.61 33.36 20.48
CA ASP A 87 -1.27 32.09 21.14
C ASP A 87 -2.06 30.89 20.60
N ASP A 88 -3.30 31.11 20.14
CA ASP A 88 -4.16 30.07 19.54
C ASP A 88 -3.82 29.72 18.09
N PHE A 89 -2.86 30.42 17.45
CA PHE A 89 -2.52 30.17 16.05
C PHE A 89 -1.94 28.75 15.86
N ARG A 90 -2.46 28.03 14.86
CA ARG A 90 -1.99 26.69 14.48
C ARG A 90 -1.85 26.62 12.96
N LEU A 91 -0.77 25.97 12.51
CA LEU A 91 -0.48 25.76 11.10
C LEU A 91 -0.32 24.26 10.82
N TYR A 92 -0.95 23.78 9.76
CA TYR A 92 -0.79 22.43 9.23
C TYR A 92 -0.36 22.53 7.77
N LEU A 93 0.66 21.75 7.38
CA LEU A 93 1.11 21.65 6.00
C LEU A 93 0.70 20.28 5.46
N CYS A 94 0.13 20.24 4.26
CA CYS A 94 -0.26 19.02 3.58
C CYS A 94 0.36 18.97 2.18
N SER A 95 1.01 17.84 1.86
CA SER A 95 1.57 17.58 0.53
C SER A 95 1.01 16.28 -0.02
N ARG A 96 0.69 16.26 -1.32
CA ARG A 96 0.35 15.03 -2.05
C ARG A 96 1.57 14.33 -2.63
N ASN A 97 2.72 14.99 -2.62
CA ASN A 97 3.95 14.46 -3.18
C ASN A 97 4.72 13.65 -2.13
N GLU A 98 4.80 12.33 -2.30
CA GLU A 98 5.53 11.43 -1.40
C GLU A 98 7.03 11.75 -1.32
N ASN A 99 7.59 12.29 -2.41
CA ASN A 99 9.01 12.56 -2.59
C ASN A 99 9.33 14.05 -2.48
N ILE A 100 8.68 14.76 -1.54
CA ILE A 100 8.98 16.18 -1.28
C ILE A 100 10.44 16.36 -0.84
N GLN A 101 11.20 17.15 -1.60
CA GLN A 101 12.60 17.44 -1.32
C GLN A 101 12.68 18.72 -0.49
N LEU A 102 12.88 18.58 0.82
CA LEU A 102 13.02 19.71 1.72
C LEU A 102 14.47 19.90 2.15
N PRO A 103 14.98 21.16 2.19
CA PRO A 103 16.27 21.45 2.78
C PRO A 103 16.35 20.92 4.22
N PRO A 104 17.48 20.32 4.66
CA PRO A 104 17.63 19.76 6.01
C PRO A 104 17.29 20.76 7.12
N GLN A 105 17.63 22.03 6.88
CA GLN A 105 17.39 23.18 7.76
C GLN A 105 15.91 23.48 8.03
N VAL A 106 15.03 23.15 7.08
CA VAL A 106 13.58 23.33 7.20
C VAL A 106 12.97 22.04 7.76
N ARG A 107 13.48 20.88 7.31
CA ARG A 107 13.03 19.57 7.77
C ARG A 107 13.20 19.38 9.28
N SER A 108 14.27 19.91 9.87
CA SER A 108 14.49 19.86 11.33
C SER A 108 13.47 20.66 12.14
N SER A 109 12.78 21.63 11.53
CA SER A 109 11.79 22.48 12.19
C SER A 109 10.35 21.97 12.02
N LEU A 110 10.19 20.88 11.27
CA LEU A 110 8.89 20.29 10.95
C LEU A 110 8.81 18.88 11.53
N THR A 111 7.60 18.47 11.87
CA THR A 111 7.31 17.06 12.18
C THR A 111 6.70 16.42 10.95
N GLU A 112 7.47 15.59 10.25
CA GLU A 112 7.01 14.89 9.06
C GLU A 112 6.14 13.68 9.44
N ILE A 113 4.88 13.69 8.99
CA ILE A 113 3.91 12.61 9.20
C ILE A 113 3.58 12.01 7.84
N LYS A 114 4.04 10.79 7.60
CA LYS A 114 3.79 10.08 6.35
C LYS A 114 2.48 9.30 6.44
N PHE A 115 1.45 9.79 5.76
CA PHE A 115 0.20 9.08 5.54
C PHE A 115 0.27 8.27 4.24
N THR A 116 1.29 7.42 4.14
CA THR A 116 1.47 6.52 3.01
C THR A 116 0.54 5.32 3.18
N THR A 117 0.00 4.84 2.08
CA THR A 117 -0.89 3.68 2.12
C THR A 117 -0.12 2.41 2.45
N THR A 118 -0.56 1.72 3.50
CA THR A 118 0.03 0.46 3.95
C THR A 118 -0.71 -0.74 3.35
N ARG A 119 -0.04 -1.90 3.28
CA ARG A 119 -0.64 -3.16 2.80
C ARG A 119 -1.90 -3.52 3.58
N SER A 120 -1.86 -3.39 4.90
CA SER A 120 -2.99 -3.63 5.79
C SER A 120 -4.09 -2.58 5.58
N GLY A 121 -3.75 -1.29 5.54
CA GLY A 121 -4.72 -0.20 5.34
C GLY A 121 -5.48 -0.32 4.03
N LEU A 122 -4.78 -0.59 2.93
CA LEU A 122 -5.42 -0.82 1.63
C LEU A 122 -6.28 -2.09 1.62
N THR A 123 -5.82 -3.16 2.26
CA THR A 123 -6.61 -4.40 2.38
C THR A 123 -7.92 -4.14 3.11
N SER A 124 -7.89 -3.43 4.24
CA SER A 124 -9.10 -3.07 4.99
C SER A 124 -10.02 -2.17 4.19
N GLN A 125 -9.48 -1.22 3.43
CA GLN A 125 -10.27 -0.36 2.56
C GLN A 125 -10.95 -1.14 1.42
N LEU A 126 -10.22 -2.04 0.75
CA LEU A 126 -10.76 -2.87 -0.32
C LEU A 126 -11.78 -3.89 0.20
N LEU A 127 -11.59 -4.41 1.41
CA LEU A 127 -12.55 -5.26 2.09
C LEU A 127 -13.88 -4.51 2.34
N GLY A 128 -13.81 -3.29 2.87
CA GLY A 128 -15.00 -2.45 3.06
C GLY A 128 -15.75 -2.21 1.75
N LEU A 129 -15.02 -1.90 0.68
CA LEU A 129 -15.62 -1.73 -0.66
C LEU A 129 -16.25 -3.01 -1.20
N ALA A 130 -15.64 -4.17 -0.98
CA ALA A 130 -16.20 -5.45 -1.39
C ALA A 130 -17.53 -5.72 -0.68
N LEU A 131 -17.58 -5.48 0.64
CA LEU A 131 -18.78 -5.67 1.46
C LEU A 131 -19.88 -4.69 1.09
N GLU A 132 -19.54 -3.43 0.85
CA GLU A 132 -20.49 -2.40 0.40
C GLU A 132 -21.18 -2.80 -0.92
N MET A 133 -20.44 -3.43 -1.84
CA MET A 133 -20.97 -3.85 -3.14
C MET A 133 -21.71 -5.19 -3.11
N GLU A 134 -21.23 -6.17 -2.35
CA GLU A 134 -21.79 -7.54 -2.33
C GLU A 134 -22.90 -7.71 -1.28
N ARG A 135 -22.72 -7.12 -0.10
CA ARG A 135 -23.62 -7.30 1.05
C ARG A 135 -23.81 -5.98 1.81
N PRO A 136 -24.44 -4.97 1.18
CA PRO A 136 -24.65 -3.66 1.81
C PRO A 136 -25.45 -3.74 3.12
N GLU A 137 -26.38 -4.69 3.22
CA GLU A 137 -27.15 -4.93 4.46
C GLU A 137 -26.27 -5.35 5.63
N LEU A 138 -25.27 -6.22 5.39
CA LEU A 138 -24.32 -6.63 6.42
C LEU A 138 -23.42 -5.47 6.86
N GLU A 139 -22.97 -4.64 5.92
CA GLU A 139 -22.13 -3.49 6.25
C GLU A 139 -22.93 -2.44 7.05
N ALA A 140 -24.18 -2.16 6.65
CA ALA A 140 -25.07 -1.27 7.39
C ALA A 140 -25.33 -1.79 8.81
N ARG A 141 -25.61 -3.09 8.96
CA ARG A 141 -25.79 -3.73 10.28
C ARG A 141 -24.51 -3.69 11.12
N SER A 142 -23.35 -3.94 10.51
CA SER A 142 -22.05 -3.87 11.17
C SER A 142 -21.74 -2.45 11.64
N SER A 143 -22.04 -1.43 10.82
CA SER A 143 -21.82 -0.02 11.17
C SER A 143 -22.77 0.44 12.27
N GLU A 144 -24.03 0.00 12.25
CA GLU A 144 -24.99 0.34 13.31
C GLU A 144 -24.62 -0.33 14.64
N LEU A 145 -24.24 -1.62 14.62
CA LEU A 145 -23.70 -2.28 15.81
C LEU A 145 -22.39 -1.63 16.26
N LEU A 146 -21.58 -1.08 15.34
CA LEU A 146 -20.39 -0.32 15.71
C LEU A 146 -20.76 0.88 16.57
N ARG A 147 -21.68 1.70 16.03
CA ARG A 147 -22.20 2.91 16.65
C ARG A 147 -22.85 2.64 18.00
N GLN A 148 -23.70 1.63 18.09
CA GLN A 148 -24.43 1.29 19.32
C GLN A 148 -23.48 0.92 20.46
N THR A 149 -22.45 0.09 20.20
CA THR A 149 -21.50 -0.26 21.27
C THR A 149 -20.62 0.92 21.66
N GLU A 150 -20.25 1.81 20.73
CA GLU A 150 -19.47 2.99 21.09
C GLU A 150 -20.30 3.98 21.92
N LEU A 151 -21.59 4.17 21.59
CA LEU A 151 -22.51 4.93 22.44
C LEU A 151 -22.68 4.30 23.82
N ALA A 152 -22.87 2.98 23.89
CA ALA A 152 -22.98 2.26 25.16
C ALA A 152 -21.70 2.38 26.03
N LYS A 153 -20.51 2.38 25.41
CA LYS A 153 -19.24 2.61 26.11
C LYS A 153 -19.11 4.04 26.64
N LEU A 154 -19.61 5.03 25.89
CA LEU A 154 -19.64 6.42 26.35
C LEU A 154 -20.59 6.57 27.54
N GLU A 155 -21.81 6.02 27.44
CA GLU A 155 -22.78 6.01 28.54
C GLU A 155 -22.22 5.33 29.80
N LEU A 156 -21.50 4.22 29.64
CA LEU A 156 -20.84 3.52 30.75
C LEU A 156 -19.78 4.42 31.43
N ASN A 157 -18.94 5.09 30.65
CA ASN A 157 -17.91 5.99 31.17
C ASN A 157 -18.53 7.22 31.86
N GLU A 158 -19.61 7.78 31.31
CA GLU A 158 -20.35 8.86 31.95
C GLU A 158 -20.95 8.43 33.29
N LEU A 159 -21.56 7.23 33.36
CA LEU A 159 -22.07 6.68 34.62
C LEU A 159 -20.95 6.46 35.65
N GLU A 160 -19.77 5.98 35.23
CA GLU A 160 -18.60 5.83 36.10
C GLU A 160 -18.12 7.19 36.63
N GLN A 161 -18.07 8.23 35.78
CA GLN A 161 -17.69 9.58 36.20
C GLN A 161 -18.69 10.18 37.19
N VAL A 162 -19.99 10.02 36.96
CA VAL A 162 -21.03 10.48 37.89
C VAL A 162 -20.87 9.79 39.23
N LEU A 163 -20.64 8.47 39.24
CA LEU A 163 -20.46 7.69 40.47
C LEU A 163 -19.20 8.13 41.24
N LEU A 164 -18.09 8.40 40.54
CA LEU A 164 -16.88 8.97 41.13
C LEU A 164 -17.11 10.37 41.72
N GLN A 165 -17.88 11.20 41.02
CA GLN A 165 -18.19 12.56 41.44
C GLN A 165 -19.13 12.58 42.66
N GLU A 166 -20.12 11.69 42.71
CA GLU A 166 -20.99 11.50 43.87
C GLU A 166 -20.20 11.03 45.10
N LEU A 167 -19.27 10.08 44.94
CA LEU A 167 -18.38 9.63 46.00
C LEU A 167 -17.43 10.75 46.48
N ALA A 168 -16.86 11.52 45.55
CA ALA A 168 -15.93 12.61 45.88
C ALA A 168 -16.60 13.79 46.57
N ASN A 169 -17.86 14.09 46.21
CA ASN A 169 -18.62 15.21 46.78
C ASN A 169 -19.39 14.84 48.05
N SER A 170 -19.52 13.56 48.38
CA SER A 170 -20.17 13.14 49.62
C SER A 170 -19.34 13.59 50.85
N GLN A 171 -19.87 14.55 51.61
CA GLN A 171 -19.35 14.93 52.93
C GLN A 171 -20.31 14.42 54.02
N GLY A 172 -19.85 13.46 54.83
CA GLY A 172 -20.65 12.80 55.88
C GLY A 172 -20.38 11.28 55.95
N ASP A 173 -20.99 10.58 56.90
CA ASP A 173 -20.90 9.11 56.99
C ASP A 173 -21.68 8.48 55.84
N LEU A 174 -20.96 7.81 54.93
CA LEU A 174 -21.50 7.18 53.71
C LEU A 174 -22.59 6.14 54.01
N LEU A 175 -22.60 5.58 55.22
CA LEU A 175 -23.59 4.57 55.64
C LEU A 175 -24.94 5.19 56.06
N GLU A 176 -24.98 6.47 56.44
CA GLU A 176 -26.20 7.14 56.88
C GLU A 176 -26.98 7.77 55.71
N ASN A 177 -26.33 8.02 54.58
CA ASN A 177 -26.96 8.65 53.41
C ASN A 177 -27.67 7.62 52.53
N THR A 178 -28.85 7.19 52.98
CA THR A 178 -29.70 6.19 52.30
C THR A 178 -30.07 6.58 50.86
N SER A 179 -30.22 7.88 50.58
CA SER A 179 -30.52 8.38 49.23
C SER A 179 -29.36 8.20 48.25
N LEU A 180 -28.12 8.40 48.73
CA LEU A 180 -26.91 8.21 47.93
C LEU A 180 -26.64 6.72 47.69
N LEU A 181 -26.90 5.87 48.70
CA LEU A 181 -26.79 4.42 48.57
C LEU A 181 -27.78 3.84 47.54
N GLU A 182 -29.01 4.36 47.48
CA GLU A 182 -30.02 3.93 46.52
C GLU A 182 -29.68 4.36 45.09
N SER A 183 -29.20 5.60 44.90
CA SER A 183 -28.71 6.10 43.61
C SER A 183 -27.49 5.30 43.12
N LEU A 184 -26.56 4.98 44.03
CA LEU A 184 -25.35 4.22 43.71
C LEU A 184 -25.67 2.77 43.31
N ASN A 185 -26.64 2.14 43.99
CA ASN A 185 -27.13 0.81 43.59
C ASN A 185 -27.85 0.83 42.23
N LYS A 186 -28.69 1.84 41.96
CA LYS A 186 -29.33 1.99 40.63
C LYS A 186 -28.31 2.25 39.53
N SER A 187 -27.30 3.08 39.78
CA SER A 187 -26.22 3.36 38.84
C SER A 187 -25.39 2.10 38.56
N LYS A 188 -25.10 1.31 39.60
CA LYS A 188 -24.42 0.02 39.47
C LYS A 188 -25.22 -0.98 38.64
N GLU A 189 -26.52 -1.11 38.89
CA GLU A 189 -27.37 -2.03 38.12
C GLU A 189 -27.45 -1.60 36.64
N ASN A 190 -27.50 -0.29 36.37
CA ASN A 190 -27.45 0.24 35.01
C ASN A 190 -26.11 -0.05 34.32
N ALA A 191 -24.99 0.12 35.02
CA ALA A 191 -23.67 -0.20 34.51
C ALA A 191 -23.53 -1.70 34.19
N GLU A 192 -24.00 -2.60 35.06
CA GLU A 192 -24.02 -4.04 34.82
C GLU A 192 -24.89 -4.40 33.60
N ARG A 193 -26.06 -3.76 33.44
CA ARG A 193 -26.93 -3.98 32.27
C ARG A 193 -26.27 -3.54 30.96
N ILE A 194 -25.62 -2.37 30.95
CA ILE A 194 -24.90 -1.85 29.79
C ILE A 194 -23.70 -2.75 29.47
N ALA A 195 -22.96 -3.21 30.47
CA ALA A 195 -21.84 -4.14 30.29
C ALA A 195 -22.29 -5.45 29.64
N ASN A 196 -23.41 -6.04 30.10
CA ASN A 196 -23.98 -7.25 29.48
C ASN A 196 -24.41 -6.99 28.03
N SER A 197 -25.00 -5.83 27.74
CA SER A 197 -25.37 -5.45 26.37
C SER A 197 -24.15 -5.26 25.45
N ILE A 198 -23.03 -4.73 25.98
CA ILE A 198 -21.77 -4.64 25.24
C ILE A 198 -21.26 -6.04 24.91
N GLU A 199 -21.29 -6.98 25.85
CA GLU A 199 -20.85 -8.37 25.64
C GLU A 199 -21.71 -9.10 24.59
N GLU A 200 -23.03 -8.94 24.64
CA GLU A 200 -23.94 -9.48 23.62
C GLU A 200 -23.63 -8.90 22.23
N ASN A 201 -23.45 -7.58 22.13
CA ASN A 201 -23.10 -6.92 20.88
C ASN A 201 -21.73 -7.38 20.35
N GLU A 202 -20.75 -7.64 21.21
CA GLU A 202 -19.46 -8.20 20.83
C GLU A 202 -19.58 -9.62 20.27
N SER A 203 -20.46 -10.45 20.84
CA SER A 203 -20.73 -11.78 20.30
C SER A 203 -21.36 -11.72 18.89
N LEU A 204 -22.32 -10.81 18.67
CA LEU A 204 -22.91 -10.57 17.35
C LEU A 204 -21.88 -10.05 16.35
N ARG A 205 -20.99 -9.15 16.78
CA ARG A 205 -19.88 -8.65 15.96
C ARG A 205 -18.94 -9.76 15.53
N LYS A 206 -18.60 -10.71 16.42
CA LYS A 206 -17.77 -11.87 16.06
C LYS A 206 -18.44 -12.73 14.97
N SER A 207 -19.75 -12.95 15.08
CA SER A 207 -20.52 -13.66 14.05
C SER A 207 -20.48 -12.91 12.71
N LEU A 208 -20.73 -11.60 12.72
CA LEU A 208 -20.65 -10.78 11.50
C LEU A 208 -19.23 -10.75 10.90
N ASN A 209 -18.19 -10.69 11.72
CA ASN A 209 -16.82 -10.71 11.25
C ASN A 209 -16.49 -12.03 10.53
N SER A 210 -17.05 -13.16 10.96
CA SER A 210 -16.86 -14.43 10.25
C SER A 210 -17.39 -14.40 8.82
N GLU A 211 -18.48 -13.68 8.57
CA GLU A 211 -19.01 -13.46 7.22
C GLU A 211 -18.13 -12.49 6.41
N ARG A 212 -17.51 -11.50 7.07
CA ARG A 212 -16.55 -10.57 6.44
C ARG A 212 -15.25 -11.27 6.05
N ASP A 213 -14.82 -12.26 6.84
CA ASP A 213 -13.54 -12.95 6.66
C ASP A 213 -13.45 -13.69 5.32
N VAL A 214 -14.59 -14.08 4.75
CA VAL A 214 -14.68 -14.70 3.41
C VAL A 214 -14.12 -13.80 2.31
N PHE A 215 -14.20 -12.47 2.46
CA PHE A 215 -13.72 -11.48 1.48
C PHE A 215 -12.29 -10.99 1.73
N ILE A 216 -11.68 -11.36 2.87
CA ILE A 216 -10.29 -10.97 3.18
C ILE A 216 -9.29 -11.46 2.11
N PRO A 217 -9.36 -12.71 1.60
CA PRO A 217 -8.40 -13.20 0.62
C PRO A 217 -8.39 -12.37 -0.68
N ILE A 218 -9.56 -11.97 -1.18
CA ILE A 218 -9.66 -11.16 -2.40
C ILE A 218 -9.15 -9.73 -2.17
N ALA A 219 -9.42 -9.14 -1.00
CA ALA A 219 -8.90 -7.82 -0.64
C ALA A 219 -7.36 -7.84 -0.49
N LYS A 220 -6.81 -8.89 0.16
CA LYS A 220 -5.36 -9.10 0.26
C LYS A 220 -4.72 -9.27 -1.11
N PHE A 221 -5.34 -10.06 -1.97
CA PHE A 221 -4.88 -10.26 -3.35
C PHE A 221 -4.82 -8.94 -4.11
N ALA A 222 -5.90 -8.16 -4.11
CA ALA A 222 -5.97 -6.84 -4.76
C ALA A 222 -4.94 -5.84 -4.20
N SER A 223 -4.71 -5.84 -2.89
CA SER A 223 -3.65 -5.04 -2.25
C SER A 223 -2.27 -5.44 -2.78
N SER A 224 -1.95 -6.73 -2.83
CA SER A 224 -0.69 -7.21 -3.40
C SER A 224 -0.48 -6.78 -4.86
N LEU A 225 -1.55 -6.73 -5.67
CA LEU A 225 -1.47 -6.23 -7.05
C LEU A 225 -1.04 -4.77 -7.10
N TYR A 226 -1.61 -3.92 -6.24
CA TYR A 226 -1.26 -2.50 -6.18
C TYR A 226 0.20 -2.29 -5.80
N PHE A 227 0.69 -2.98 -4.76
CA PHE A 227 2.09 -2.85 -4.36
C PHE A 227 3.07 -3.44 -5.37
N ALA A 228 2.62 -4.35 -6.26
CA ALA A 228 3.45 -4.82 -7.36
C ALA A 228 3.67 -3.75 -8.43
N ILE A 229 2.72 -2.82 -8.58
CA ILE A 229 2.74 -1.78 -9.61
C ILE A 229 3.17 -0.41 -9.06
N SER A 230 2.99 -0.15 -7.76
CA SER A 230 3.36 1.12 -7.12
C SER A 230 4.84 1.42 -7.30
N ASP A 231 5.68 0.38 -7.24
CA ASP A 231 7.13 0.53 -7.22
C ASP A 231 7.72 0.74 -8.63
N LEU A 232 6.91 0.63 -9.69
CA LEU A 232 7.36 0.81 -11.09
C LEU A 232 7.88 2.22 -11.37
N HIS A 233 7.41 3.23 -10.62
CA HIS A 233 7.86 4.61 -10.76
C HIS A 233 9.36 4.78 -10.48
N THR A 234 9.96 3.85 -9.71
CA THR A 234 11.40 3.84 -9.42
C THR A 234 12.23 3.47 -10.64
N TYR A 235 11.69 2.63 -11.53
CA TYR A 235 12.33 2.24 -12.78
C TYR A 235 12.15 3.32 -13.85
N ASN A 236 10.90 3.76 -14.05
CA ASN A 236 10.58 4.83 -14.99
C ASN A 236 9.56 5.77 -14.34
N LYS A 237 9.91 7.06 -14.25
CA LYS A 237 9.06 8.09 -13.64
C LYS A 237 7.67 8.20 -14.28
N MET A 238 7.52 7.77 -15.55
CA MET A 238 6.23 7.74 -16.24
C MET A 238 5.30 6.63 -15.72
N TYR A 239 5.83 5.59 -15.08
CA TYR A 239 5.07 4.46 -14.53
C TYR A 239 4.57 4.74 -13.12
N SER A 240 3.83 5.85 -12.97
CA SER A 240 3.20 6.23 -11.71
C SER A 240 1.73 5.81 -11.73
N PHE A 241 1.36 4.92 -10.80
CA PHE A 241 -0.02 4.48 -10.61
C PHE A 241 -0.52 4.90 -9.24
N ASN A 242 -1.69 5.54 -9.22
CA ASN A 242 -2.35 5.92 -7.99
C ASN A 242 -3.20 4.74 -7.45
N ILE A 243 -3.41 4.70 -6.14
CA ILE A 243 -4.37 3.82 -5.44
C ILE A 243 -5.77 3.94 -6.03
N SER A 244 -6.17 5.13 -6.47
CA SER A 244 -7.45 5.33 -7.16
C SER A 244 -7.61 4.44 -8.39
N THR A 245 -6.51 4.09 -9.07
CA THR A 245 -6.51 3.19 -10.23
C THR A 245 -6.92 1.77 -9.81
N ILE A 246 -6.30 1.20 -8.77
CA ILE A 246 -6.67 -0.15 -8.32
C ILE A 246 -8.09 -0.19 -7.76
N ILE A 247 -8.53 0.85 -7.03
CA ILE A 247 -9.90 0.97 -6.53
C ILE A 247 -10.90 1.04 -7.69
N GLY A 248 -10.60 1.82 -8.73
CA GLY A 248 -11.45 1.92 -9.92
C GLY A 248 -11.56 0.59 -10.66
N ILE A 249 -10.44 -0.12 -10.84
CA ILE A 249 -10.42 -1.46 -11.45
C ILE A 249 -11.23 -2.44 -10.60
N TYR A 250 -11.04 -2.42 -9.27
CA TYR A 250 -11.76 -3.28 -8.33
C TYR A 250 -13.27 -3.09 -8.47
N LYS A 251 -13.76 -1.84 -8.40
CA LYS A 251 -15.19 -1.52 -8.57
C LYS A 251 -15.72 -1.98 -9.93
N ARG A 252 -14.95 -1.78 -11.01
CA ARG A 252 -15.34 -2.21 -12.36
C ARG A 252 -15.47 -3.73 -12.47
N VAL A 253 -14.51 -4.47 -11.92
CA VAL A 253 -14.52 -5.94 -11.94
C VAL A 253 -15.69 -6.51 -11.15
N PHE A 254 -15.99 -5.95 -9.97
CA PHE A 254 -17.14 -6.35 -9.18
C PHE A 254 -18.48 -6.04 -9.87
N ALA A 255 -18.61 -4.87 -10.49
CA ALA A 255 -19.83 -4.49 -11.21
C ALA A 255 -20.09 -5.37 -12.45
N ASN A 256 -19.03 -5.81 -13.14
CA ASN A 256 -19.14 -6.62 -14.36
C ASN A 256 -19.33 -8.12 -14.10
N CYS A 257 -19.03 -8.60 -12.89
CA CYS A 257 -19.13 -10.02 -12.56
C CYS A 257 -20.59 -10.40 -12.23
N LYS A 258 -21.19 -11.26 -13.06
CA LYS A 258 -22.58 -11.74 -12.90
C LYS A 258 -22.71 -13.09 -12.18
N ASP A 259 -21.60 -13.75 -11.87
CA ASP A 259 -21.61 -15.10 -11.29
C ASP A 259 -22.06 -15.07 -9.82
N THR A 260 -23.11 -15.82 -9.45
CA THR A 260 -23.64 -15.84 -8.07
C THR A 260 -23.28 -17.12 -7.30
N THR A 261 -22.45 -17.99 -7.87
CA THR A 261 -22.05 -19.29 -7.28
C THR A 261 -20.85 -19.14 -6.34
N ASP A 262 -20.58 -20.15 -5.50
CA ASP A 262 -19.38 -20.21 -4.62
C ASP A 262 -18.04 -20.03 -5.37
N THR A 263 -18.02 -20.24 -6.68
CA THR A 263 -16.85 -19.98 -7.55
C THR A 263 -16.65 -18.50 -7.88
N ARG A 264 -17.56 -17.61 -7.48
CA ARG A 264 -17.53 -16.16 -7.78
C ARG A 264 -16.22 -15.51 -7.34
N LEU A 265 -15.71 -15.83 -6.14
CA LEU A 265 -14.47 -15.24 -5.62
C LEU A 265 -13.26 -15.60 -6.49
N GLU A 266 -13.18 -16.83 -6.98
CA GLU A 266 -12.11 -17.26 -7.88
C GLU A 266 -12.26 -16.65 -9.28
N THR A 267 -13.49 -16.51 -9.80
CA THR A 267 -13.74 -15.76 -11.05
C THR A 267 -13.33 -14.30 -10.90
N LEU A 268 -13.73 -13.64 -9.81
CA LEU A 268 -13.36 -12.26 -9.50
C LEU A 268 -11.85 -12.11 -9.40
N ARG A 269 -11.17 -13.02 -8.71
CA ARG A 269 -9.71 -13.03 -8.60
C ARG A 269 -9.03 -13.12 -9.97
N LYS A 270 -9.46 -14.05 -10.83
CA LYS A 270 -8.94 -14.19 -12.21
C LYS A 270 -9.22 -12.96 -13.05
N SER A 271 -10.46 -12.45 -13.01
CA SER A 271 -10.86 -11.26 -13.75
C SER A 271 -10.09 -10.01 -13.30
N LEU A 272 -9.89 -9.84 -12.00
CA LEU A 272 -9.10 -8.76 -11.42
C LEU A 272 -7.63 -8.87 -11.87
N ASN A 273 -7.09 -10.09 -11.89
CA ASN A 273 -5.73 -10.34 -12.37
C ASN A 273 -5.55 -9.90 -13.83
N SER A 274 -6.41 -10.40 -14.72
CA SER A 274 -6.35 -10.11 -16.16
C SER A 274 -6.59 -8.62 -16.45
N THR A 275 -7.59 -8.02 -15.81
CA THR A 275 -7.95 -6.61 -16.03
C THR A 275 -6.83 -5.67 -15.56
N THR A 276 -6.28 -5.94 -14.37
CA THR A 276 -5.16 -5.14 -13.83
C THR A 276 -3.94 -5.27 -14.71
N PHE A 277 -3.56 -6.50 -15.09
CA PHE A 277 -2.41 -6.73 -15.94
C PHE A 277 -2.57 -6.08 -17.33
N ASN A 278 -3.76 -6.13 -17.94
CA ASN A 278 -4.01 -5.51 -19.24
C ASN A 278 -3.92 -3.98 -19.19
N ILE A 279 -4.51 -3.35 -18.18
CA ILE A 279 -4.48 -1.88 -18.02
C ILE A 279 -3.04 -1.41 -17.79
N VAL A 280 -2.31 -2.09 -16.92
CA VAL A 280 -0.92 -1.74 -16.60
C VAL A 280 -0.06 -2.01 -17.83
N SER A 281 -0.12 -3.19 -18.45
CA SER A 281 0.67 -3.52 -19.65
C SER A 281 0.40 -2.63 -20.87
N ARG A 282 -0.80 -2.04 -20.96
CA ARG A 282 -1.13 -1.03 -21.98
C ARG A 282 -0.36 0.28 -21.80
N SER A 283 -0.03 0.64 -20.56
CA SER A 283 0.74 1.85 -20.23
C SER A 283 2.27 1.66 -20.27
N LEU A 284 2.76 0.41 -20.29
CA LEU A 284 4.19 0.11 -20.38
C LEU A 284 4.68 -0.05 -21.82
N PHE A 285 5.97 0.24 -22.01
CA PHE A 285 6.67 -0.09 -23.25
C PHE A 285 6.78 -1.60 -23.42
N LYS A 286 6.86 -2.05 -24.68
CA LYS A 286 6.92 -3.50 -25.01
C LYS A 286 8.10 -4.20 -24.34
N ALA A 287 9.25 -3.51 -24.19
CA ALA A 287 10.45 -4.05 -23.56
C ALA A 287 10.24 -4.37 -22.06
N ASP A 288 9.43 -3.58 -21.37
CA ASP A 288 9.30 -3.64 -19.90
C ASP A 288 8.20 -4.61 -19.43
N ARG A 289 7.39 -5.15 -20.36
CA ARG A 289 6.28 -6.06 -20.04
C ARG A 289 6.73 -7.34 -19.36
N LEU A 290 7.88 -7.90 -19.75
CA LEU A 290 8.40 -9.11 -19.12
C LEU A 290 8.85 -8.85 -17.68
N MET A 291 9.50 -7.71 -17.44
CA MET A 291 9.90 -7.28 -16.09
C MET A 291 8.68 -7.14 -15.19
N LEU A 292 7.64 -6.46 -15.68
CA LEU A 292 6.37 -6.35 -14.98
C LEU A 292 5.79 -7.73 -14.68
N ALA A 293 5.65 -8.60 -15.68
CA ALA A 293 5.05 -9.92 -15.50
C ALA A 293 5.76 -10.76 -14.44
N LEU A 294 7.10 -10.71 -14.40
CA LEU A 294 7.89 -11.41 -13.39
C LEU A 294 7.70 -10.81 -11.99
N ASN A 295 7.78 -9.49 -11.86
CA ASN A 295 7.57 -8.82 -10.57
C ASN A 295 6.15 -9.04 -10.03
N TYR A 296 5.18 -8.96 -10.93
CA TYR A 296 3.76 -9.15 -10.63
C TYR A 296 3.46 -10.59 -10.18
N LEU A 297 4.04 -11.59 -10.85
CA LEU A 297 3.93 -12.99 -10.42
C LEU A 297 4.55 -13.21 -9.02
N ARG A 298 5.71 -12.62 -8.75
CA ARG A 298 6.37 -12.66 -7.44
C ARG A 298 5.49 -12.08 -6.34
N ALA A 299 4.82 -10.96 -6.61
CA ALA A 299 3.93 -10.33 -5.64
C ALA A 299 2.67 -11.16 -5.33
N ILE A 300 2.16 -11.91 -6.31
CA ILE A 300 0.96 -12.74 -6.14
C ILE A 300 1.29 -14.09 -5.49
N GLN A 301 2.34 -14.75 -5.95
CA GLN A 301 2.71 -16.10 -5.54
C GLN A 301 4.18 -16.15 -5.10
N PRO A 302 4.50 -15.59 -3.92
CA PRO A 302 5.87 -15.65 -3.39
C PRO A 302 6.35 -17.09 -3.19
N ASN A 303 5.42 -18.02 -2.93
CA ASN A 303 5.70 -19.45 -2.72
C ASN A 303 6.32 -20.17 -3.93
N LEU A 304 6.22 -19.59 -5.14
CA LEU A 304 6.87 -20.15 -6.34
C LEU A 304 8.38 -19.93 -6.36
N PHE A 305 8.89 -19.02 -5.54
CA PHE A 305 10.29 -18.63 -5.46
C PHE A 305 10.85 -19.17 -4.14
N GLY A 306 11.89 -19.99 -4.22
CA GLY A 306 12.63 -20.44 -3.04
C GLY A 306 13.45 -19.30 -2.42
N GLU A 307 13.97 -19.54 -1.21
CA GLU A 307 14.84 -18.58 -0.53
C GLU A 307 16.06 -18.24 -1.39
N LYS A 308 16.36 -16.94 -1.55
CA LYS A 308 17.50 -16.40 -2.32
C LYS A 308 17.54 -16.75 -3.82
N GLU A 309 16.57 -17.50 -4.33
CA GLU A 309 16.51 -17.87 -5.76
C GLU A 309 16.32 -16.65 -6.67
N TYR A 310 15.43 -15.74 -6.28
CA TYR A 310 15.17 -14.51 -7.05
C TYR A 310 16.35 -13.53 -6.99
N GLU A 311 16.99 -13.40 -5.83
CA GLU A 311 18.17 -12.55 -5.66
C GLU A 311 19.35 -13.06 -6.50
N TYR A 312 19.50 -14.39 -6.57
CA TYR A 312 20.45 -15.04 -7.47
C TYR A 312 20.12 -14.76 -8.94
N PHE A 313 18.85 -14.90 -9.35
CA PHE A 313 18.42 -14.61 -10.72
C PHE A 313 18.78 -13.18 -11.15
N CYS A 314 18.57 -12.20 -10.26
CA CYS A 314 18.89 -10.80 -10.49
C CYS A 314 20.41 -10.48 -10.41
N GLY A 315 21.25 -11.43 -9.98
CA GLY A 315 22.68 -11.22 -9.80
C GLY A 315 23.05 -10.40 -8.56
N ASN A 316 22.13 -10.26 -7.59
CA ASN A 316 22.33 -9.44 -6.39
C ASN A 316 23.04 -10.19 -5.24
N LEU A 317 23.26 -11.51 -5.37
CA LEU A 317 24.09 -12.23 -4.42
C LEU A 317 25.55 -11.77 -4.61
N LEU A 318 26.10 -11.07 -3.62
CA LEU A 318 27.50 -10.66 -3.61
C LEU A 318 28.40 -11.86 -3.92
N ASP A 319 29.19 -11.76 -4.99
CA ASP A 319 30.31 -12.65 -5.25
C ASP A 319 31.28 -12.47 -4.08
N GLY A 320 31.15 -13.29 -3.04
CA GLY A 320 32.15 -13.35 -1.97
C GLY A 320 33.49 -13.61 -2.64
N GLU A 321 34.44 -12.70 -2.39
CA GLU A 321 35.79 -12.58 -2.95
C GLU A 321 36.27 -13.75 -3.82
N ALA A 322 36.74 -13.40 -5.01
CA ALA A 322 37.39 -14.26 -6.00
C ALA A 322 38.31 -15.32 -5.38
N ALA A 323 37.75 -16.50 -5.11
CA ALA A 323 38.48 -17.72 -4.85
C ALA A 323 38.32 -18.58 -6.11
N SER A 324 39.37 -18.52 -6.95
CA SER A 324 39.82 -19.53 -7.91
C SER A 324 38.74 -20.41 -8.55
N ALA A 325 38.49 -20.20 -9.84
CA ALA A 325 37.74 -21.08 -10.74
C ALA A 325 38.22 -22.54 -10.69
N SER A 326 37.75 -23.28 -9.70
CA SER A 326 38.17 -24.64 -9.42
C SER A 326 36.91 -25.51 -9.38
N GLY A 327 36.66 -26.27 -10.45
CA GLY A 327 36.11 -27.62 -10.27
C GLY A 327 34.75 -27.97 -10.85
N VAL A 328 34.20 -27.26 -11.85
CA VAL A 328 33.07 -27.80 -12.63
C VAL A 328 33.49 -28.01 -14.09
N SER A 329 34.06 -29.18 -14.37
CA SER A 329 34.41 -29.60 -15.73
C SER A 329 33.21 -30.31 -16.37
N ILE A 330 32.16 -29.57 -16.71
CA ILE A 330 31.05 -30.11 -17.51
C ILE A 330 31.46 -30.06 -18.99
N ALA A 331 31.64 -31.24 -19.59
CA ALA A 331 32.22 -31.37 -20.94
C ALA A 331 31.37 -30.79 -22.08
N TRP A 332 30.05 -30.65 -21.87
CA TRP A 332 29.11 -30.19 -22.89
C TRP A 332 28.75 -28.69 -22.80
N LEU A 333 29.20 -27.99 -21.76
CA LEU A 333 28.93 -26.56 -21.57
C LEU A 333 30.06 -25.70 -22.12
N ASP A 334 29.72 -24.49 -22.53
CA ASP A 334 30.66 -23.44 -22.94
C ASP A 334 31.38 -22.86 -21.71
N ASP A 335 32.54 -22.22 -21.90
CA ASP A 335 33.34 -21.71 -20.78
C ASP A 335 32.62 -20.60 -19.98
N GLU A 336 31.78 -19.79 -20.63
CA GLU A 336 30.90 -18.82 -19.95
C GLU A 336 29.82 -19.53 -19.11
N SER A 337 29.18 -20.55 -19.66
CA SER A 337 28.15 -21.32 -18.96
C SER A 337 28.72 -22.17 -17.80
N LYS A 338 30.00 -22.55 -17.86
CA LYS A 338 30.70 -23.19 -16.73
C LYS A 338 30.85 -22.23 -15.57
N LEU A 339 31.14 -20.95 -15.83
CA LEU A 339 31.24 -19.94 -14.78
C LEU A 339 29.90 -19.69 -14.10
N THR A 340 28.80 -19.59 -14.87
CA THR A 340 27.45 -19.44 -14.30
C THR A 340 26.98 -20.70 -13.57
N ALA A 341 27.34 -21.90 -14.06
CA ALA A 341 27.07 -23.15 -13.35
C ALA A 341 27.85 -23.25 -12.02
N ALA A 342 29.10 -22.79 -11.98
CA ALA A 342 29.89 -22.70 -10.75
C ALA A 342 29.28 -21.69 -9.76
N LYS A 343 28.77 -20.55 -10.25
CA LYS A 343 28.00 -19.59 -9.43
C LYS A 343 26.74 -20.22 -8.87
N LEU A 344 26.00 -21.00 -9.67
CA LEU A 344 24.81 -21.74 -9.24
C LEU A 344 25.14 -22.76 -8.14
N GLN A 345 26.26 -23.49 -8.27
CA GLN A 345 26.69 -24.46 -7.27
C GLN A 345 26.99 -23.80 -5.92
N ARG A 346 27.56 -22.59 -5.94
CA ARG A 346 27.91 -21.84 -4.72
C ARG A 346 26.68 -21.23 -4.04
N SER A 347 25.78 -20.64 -4.83
CA SER A 347 24.59 -19.97 -4.30
C SER A 347 23.48 -20.94 -3.90
N LEU A 348 23.26 -21.98 -4.70
CA LEU A 348 22.15 -22.92 -4.58
C LEU A 348 22.66 -24.38 -4.74
N PRO A 349 23.41 -24.90 -3.76
CA PRO A 349 24.05 -26.21 -3.85
C PRO A 349 23.05 -27.37 -3.94
N THR A 350 21.86 -27.24 -3.33
CA THR A 350 20.78 -28.23 -3.39
C THR A 350 20.22 -28.35 -4.81
N LEU A 351 20.00 -27.21 -5.47
CA LEU A 351 19.55 -27.15 -6.86
C LEU A 351 20.60 -27.75 -7.80
N TYR A 352 21.86 -27.36 -7.67
CA TYR A 352 22.94 -27.91 -8.50
C TYR A 352 23.02 -29.45 -8.43
N ARG A 353 22.93 -30.02 -7.21
CA ARG A 353 22.89 -31.48 -7.01
C ARG A 353 21.67 -32.13 -7.67
N SER A 354 20.51 -31.46 -7.64
CA SER A 354 19.28 -31.98 -8.26
C SER A 354 19.33 -31.99 -9.79
N LEU A 355 20.07 -31.05 -10.39
CA LEU A 355 20.20 -30.90 -11.85
C LEU A 355 21.16 -31.93 -12.47
N GLN A 356 22.07 -32.51 -11.70
CA GLN A 356 23.00 -33.56 -12.16
C GLN A 356 23.65 -33.22 -13.51
N LEU A 357 24.15 -31.98 -13.66
CA LEU A 357 24.66 -31.44 -14.94
C LEU A 357 25.88 -32.22 -15.49
N GLU A 358 26.49 -33.06 -14.66
CA GLU A 358 27.57 -33.98 -15.01
C GLU A 358 27.11 -35.14 -15.91
N ASP A 359 25.81 -35.47 -15.91
CA ASP A 359 25.24 -36.51 -16.78
C ASP A 359 25.06 -36.00 -18.22
N GLN A 360 26.11 -36.18 -19.02
CA GLN A 360 26.12 -35.76 -20.42
C GLN A 360 25.02 -36.44 -21.25
N GLY A 361 24.62 -37.68 -20.94
CA GLY A 361 23.62 -38.42 -21.70
C GLY A 361 22.27 -37.69 -21.69
N THR A 362 21.84 -37.31 -20.49
CA THR A 362 20.56 -36.64 -20.23
C THR A 362 20.51 -35.20 -20.77
N TRP A 363 21.63 -34.47 -20.74
CA TRP A 363 21.67 -33.06 -21.16
C TRP A 363 22.13 -32.84 -22.62
N SER A 364 22.66 -33.86 -23.30
CA SER A 364 23.15 -33.72 -24.68
C SER A 364 22.07 -33.34 -25.70
N GLU A 365 20.85 -33.84 -25.53
CA GLU A 365 19.70 -33.51 -26.38
C GLU A 365 19.23 -32.06 -26.13
N TYR A 366 19.17 -31.67 -24.85
CA TYR A 366 18.89 -30.29 -24.43
C TYR A 366 19.91 -29.29 -24.97
N ALA A 367 21.21 -29.63 -24.94
CA ALA A 367 22.28 -28.74 -25.39
C ALA A 367 22.17 -28.41 -26.88
N LYS A 368 21.75 -29.38 -27.70
CA LYS A 368 21.58 -29.24 -29.15
C LYS A 368 20.22 -28.66 -29.55
N ALA A 369 19.27 -28.63 -28.62
CA ALA A 369 17.93 -28.12 -28.88
C ALA A 369 17.95 -26.61 -29.20
N ILE A 370 17.17 -26.22 -30.20
CA ILE A 370 16.89 -24.82 -30.50
C ILE A 370 15.97 -24.24 -29.42
N ASP A 371 14.96 -25.01 -29.00
CA ASP A 371 13.97 -24.62 -27.99
C ASP A 371 14.29 -25.25 -26.63
N ALA A 372 15.52 -25.01 -26.15
CA ALA A 372 16.05 -25.64 -24.95
C ALA A 372 15.12 -25.44 -23.73
N GLU A 373 14.47 -24.29 -23.59
CA GLU A 373 13.58 -24.01 -22.45
C GLU A 373 12.37 -24.95 -22.35
N ARG A 374 11.97 -25.58 -23.46
CA ARG A 374 10.86 -26.55 -23.52
C ARG A 374 11.33 -27.99 -23.36
N GLN A 375 12.61 -28.26 -23.65
CA GLN A 375 13.19 -29.60 -23.71
C GLN A 375 14.08 -29.92 -22.51
N VAL A 376 13.85 -29.26 -21.36
CA VAL A 376 14.50 -29.66 -20.10
C VAL A 376 14.15 -31.12 -19.81
N PRO A 377 15.12 -31.98 -19.44
CA PRO A 377 14.88 -33.40 -19.23
C PRO A 377 13.76 -33.67 -18.22
N LYS A 378 12.76 -34.49 -18.61
CA LYS A 378 11.56 -34.76 -17.79
C LYS A 378 11.89 -35.33 -16.41
N SER A 379 12.92 -36.17 -16.32
CA SER A 379 13.43 -36.77 -15.07
C SER A 379 13.90 -35.73 -14.05
N ILE A 380 14.30 -34.55 -14.54
CA ILE A 380 14.79 -33.42 -13.74
C ILE A 380 13.66 -32.41 -13.52
N GLU A 381 12.84 -32.16 -14.55
CA GLU A 381 11.67 -31.28 -14.46
C GLU A 381 10.69 -31.70 -13.34
N GLN A 382 10.56 -33.00 -13.06
CA GLN A 382 9.74 -33.49 -11.93
C GLN A 382 10.33 -33.21 -10.54
N LYS A 383 11.64 -32.95 -10.45
CA LYS A 383 12.35 -32.77 -9.18
C LYS A 383 12.56 -31.30 -8.81
N ILE A 384 12.37 -30.39 -9.76
CA ILE A 384 12.64 -28.96 -9.60
C ILE A 384 11.35 -28.14 -9.65
N THR A 385 11.38 -26.96 -9.03
CA THR A 385 10.26 -26.01 -9.14
C THR A 385 10.25 -25.32 -10.51
N PRO A 386 9.10 -24.75 -10.94
CA PRO A 386 9.03 -24.05 -12.22
C PRO A 386 9.98 -22.84 -12.30
N PHE A 387 10.32 -22.19 -11.18
CA PHE A 387 11.29 -21.11 -11.16
C PHE A 387 12.73 -21.63 -11.21
N GLN A 388 13.02 -22.73 -10.51
CA GLN A 388 14.32 -23.43 -10.60
C GLN A 388 14.62 -23.89 -12.03
N LYS A 389 13.60 -24.26 -12.82
CA LYS A 389 13.75 -24.52 -14.25
C LYS A 389 14.30 -23.31 -15.01
N VAL A 390 13.83 -22.10 -14.68
CA VAL A 390 14.35 -20.85 -15.29
C VAL A 390 15.80 -20.62 -14.89
N LEU A 391 16.16 -20.86 -13.61
CA LEU A 391 17.56 -20.76 -13.14
C LEU A 391 18.49 -21.75 -13.85
N ALA A 392 18.02 -22.98 -14.09
CA ALA A 392 18.77 -23.98 -14.83
C ALA A 392 19.03 -23.53 -16.28
N VAL A 393 18.02 -22.96 -16.96
CA VAL A 393 18.19 -22.39 -18.30
C VAL A 393 19.14 -21.20 -18.27
N GLN A 394 19.01 -20.28 -17.30
CA GLN A 394 19.92 -19.14 -17.15
C GLN A 394 21.38 -19.58 -16.96
N ALA A 395 21.62 -20.65 -16.20
CA ALA A 395 22.96 -21.15 -15.93
C ALA A 395 23.59 -21.91 -17.09
N THR A 396 22.79 -22.58 -17.94
CA THR A 396 23.28 -23.46 -19.01
C THR A 396 23.19 -22.83 -20.40
N ARG A 397 22.11 -22.12 -20.70
CA ARG A 397 21.77 -21.50 -22.00
C ARG A 397 21.22 -20.07 -21.78
N PRO A 398 22.09 -19.09 -21.51
CA PRO A 398 21.67 -17.72 -21.21
C PRO A 398 20.89 -17.06 -22.36
N ASP A 399 21.15 -17.47 -23.61
CA ASP A 399 20.43 -17.06 -24.82
C ASP A 399 18.91 -17.36 -24.78
N ARG A 400 18.51 -18.40 -24.02
CA ARG A 400 17.10 -18.82 -23.87
C ARG A 400 16.45 -18.38 -22.57
N THR A 401 17.11 -17.51 -21.80
CA THR A 401 16.54 -16.96 -20.56
C THR A 401 15.24 -16.20 -20.81
N TYR A 402 15.18 -15.35 -21.84
CA TYR A 402 13.98 -14.56 -22.13
C TYR A 402 12.75 -15.45 -22.44
N PRO A 403 12.79 -16.42 -23.38
CA PRO A 403 11.70 -17.37 -23.57
C PRO A 403 11.35 -18.19 -22.32
N ALA A 404 12.35 -18.59 -21.52
CA ALA A 404 12.11 -19.35 -20.29
C ALA A 404 11.30 -18.54 -19.27
N VAL A 405 11.69 -17.29 -19.01
CA VAL A 405 10.97 -16.37 -18.11
C VAL A 405 9.58 -16.06 -18.67
N SER A 406 9.45 -15.87 -19.98
CA SER A 406 8.15 -15.65 -20.61
C SER A 406 7.22 -16.84 -20.43
N ASN A 407 7.69 -18.06 -20.66
CA ASN A 407 6.88 -19.27 -20.47
C ASN A 407 6.51 -19.49 -18.99
N PHE A 408 7.43 -19.21 -18.08
CA PHE A 408 7.19 -19.28 -16.63
C PHE A 408 6.13 -18.28 -16.19
N THR A 409 6.25 -17.01 -16.61
CA THR A 409 5.30 -15.96 -16.25
C THR A 409 3.92 -16.18 -16.86
N LEU A 410 3.83 -16.61 -18.12
CA LEU A 410 2.56 -16.95 -18.77
C LEU A 410 1.84 -18.10 -18.04
N LYS A 411 2.55 -19.17 -17.70
CA LYS A 411 1.98 -20.31 -16.95
C LYS A 411 1.58 -19.92 -15.53
N GLY A 412 2.39 -19.12 -14.83
CA GLY A 412 2.12 -18.69 -13.46
C GLY A 412 0.92 -17.73 -13.37
N LEU A 413 0.79 -16.82 -14.34
CA LEU A 413 -0.30 -15.85 -14.38
C LEU A 413 -1.58 -16.40 -15.04
N GLY A 414 -1.47 -17.48 -15.81
CA GLY A 414 -2.59 -18.07 -16.56
C GLY A 414 -3.00 -17.23 -17.76
N PHE A 415 -2.05 -16.56 -18.42
CA PHE A 415 -2.29 -15.73 -19.60
C PHE A 415 -1.80 -16.41 -20.86
N ASP A 416 -2.49 -16.15 -21.98
CA ASP A 416 -2.08 -16.65 -23.31
C ASP A 416 -0.94 -15.83 -23.92
N SER A 417 -0.83 -14.55 -23.54
CA SER A 417 0.14 -13.60 -24.08
C SER A 417 0.50 -12.52 -23.05
N LEU A 418 1.77 -12.09 -23.08
CA LEU A 418 2.25 -10.93 -22.30
C LEU A 418 1.84 -9.60 -22.94
N ASN A 419 1.44 -9.62 -24.21
CA ASN A 419 1.00 -8.44 -24.92
C ASN A 419 -0.50 -8.22 -24.66
N PRO A 420 -0.90 -7.01 -24.23
CA PRO A 420 -2.31 -6.66 -24.09
C PRO A 420 -3.01 -6.71 -25.47
N PRO A 421 -4.36 -6.76 -25.48
CA PRO A 421 -5.13 -6.65 -26.71
C PRO A 421 -4.74 -5.40 -27.53
N PRO A 422 -4.96 -5.43 -28.85
CA PRO A 422 -4.59 -4.33 -29.73
C PRO A 422 -5.22 -3.02 -29.28
N PHE A 423 -4.47 -1.93 -29.44
CA PHE A 423 -4.91 -0.61 -29.04
C PHE A 423 -6.15 -0.19 -29.82
N ASN A 424 -7.25 0.05 -29.10
CA ASN A 424 -8.49 0.56 -29.66
C ASN A 424 -8.97 1.77 -28.86
N MET A 425 -9.17 2.89 -29.54
CA MET A 425 -9.53 4.16 -28.92
C MET A 425 -10.97 4.16 -28.39
N VAL A 426 -11.86 3.33 -28.96
CA VAL A 426 -13.25 3.19 -28.50
C VAL A 426 -13.30 2.60 -27.08
N ASP A 427 -12.49 1.57 -26.82
CA ASP A 427 -12.45 0.92 -25.51
C ASP A 427 -11.90 1.88 -24.46
N ILE A 428 -10.87 2.66 -24.81
CA ILE A 428 -10.30 3.68 -23.92
C ILE A 428 -11.33 4.78 -23.61
N TYR A 429 -12.10 5.21 -24.61
CA TYR A 429 -13.15 6.21 -24.41
C TYR A 429 -14.22 5.70 -23.43
N GLN A 430 -14.66 4.46 -23.55
CA GLN A 430 -15.62 3.86 -22.63
C GLN A 430 -15.08 3.70 -21.19
N GLU A 431 -13.77 3.50 -21.06
CA GLU A 431 -13.10 3.40 -19.76
C GLU A 431 -12.78 4.76 -19.12
N SER A 432 -12.82 5.83 -19.90
CA SER A 432 -12.42 7.18 -19.46
C SER A 432 -13.51 7.88 -18.64
N THR A 433 -13.09 8.85 -17.83
CA THR A 433 -14.00 9.67 -17.01
C THR A 433 -13.68 11.14 -17.21
N SER A 434 -14.68 12.02 -17.03
CA SER A 434 -14.52 13.47 -17.16
C SER A 434 -13.52 14.09 -16.17
N THR A 435 -13.18 13.35 -15.10
CA THR A 435 -12.26 13.78 -14.05
C THR A 435 -10.81 13.38 -14.32
N GLN A 436 -10.54 12.55 -15.33
CA GLN A 436 -9.20 12.01 -15.61
C GLN A 436 -8.80 12.28 -17.08
N PRO A 437 -7.73 13.05 -17.34
CA PRO A 437 -7.25 13.27 -18.69
C PRO A 437 -6.62 12.00 -19.27
N ILE A 438 -6.73 11.82 -20.58
CA ILE A 438 -6.08 10.74 -21.31
C ILE A 438 -4.70 11.23 -21.79
N ILE A 439 -3.64 10.55 -21.34
CA ILE A 439 -2.27 10.83 -21.77
C ILE A 439 -1.84 9.75 -22.77
N ILE A 440 -1.40 10.16 -23.95
CA ILE A 440 -0.90 9.27 -25.00
C ILE A 440 0.61 9.48 -25.12
N LEU A 441 1.37 8.40 -24.89
CA LEU A 441 2.82 8.41 -25.04
C LEU A 441 3.19 8.07 -26.48
N THR A 442 3.95 8.96 -27.12
CA THR A 442 4.46 8.75 -28.48
C THR A 442 5.88 8.20 -28.42
N VAL A 443 6.20 7.29 -29.34
CA VAL A 443 7.57 6.82 -29.59
C VAL A 443 8.04 7.37 -30.93
N ALA A 444 9.35 7.53 -31.11
CA ALA A 444 9.91 7.95 -32.39
C ALA A 444 9.48 6.94 -33.48
N GLY A 445 8.83 7.47 -34.52
CA GLY A 445 8.24 6.70 -35.63
C GLY A 445 9.27 6.12 -36.58
#